data_AF-A0A1J4JA63-F1
#
_entry.id   AF-A0A1J4JA63-F1
#
_cell.length_a   1.000
_cell.length_b   1.000
_cell.length_c   1.000
_cell.angle_alpha   90.00
_cell.angle_beta   90.00
_cell.angle_gamma   90.00
#
_symmetry.space_group_name_H-M   'P 1'
#
loop_
_entity.id
_entity.type
_entity.pdbx_description
1 polymer ?
#
loop_
_entity_poly.entity_id
_entity_poly.type
_entity_poly.pdbx_seq_one_letter_code
_entity_poly.pdbx_strand_id
1 'polypeptide(L)'
;MSVLSLFAPTSTDKEYLTKLINDMTPRNADTNCHSIQELLLNSKEITRKDLVPILSKMTTFIEQKSIEKATLIATTLVNNPNRFFKAGDFKQAMTAFISKPELQSSLFTPPFLGLCERSLLSESDIPLLIDDPMDLVPIASLSKDPMVTSFIVRVAQLVPALRVPFTFNGLIEQILPTISSNQSHLSLLASLLSDPQSRQYFCDMGHIPNVVTALFELNISTLATSVFRALLDPNDLLHLSLIQKKLIDMSVPKQLVVSMTMPDSTDETIQNAAVCLADCIKYYKLDQLPFQTNFLFDLINSKPHIQNAFLYLFETISISNPSLFPKDEEVVSHILPQNNPFALLFLSYLSYSCWRKSSLDFTQISSLTGHNLSLALACATQRHYSFPNAEILAQSPENESTRAIACANCLFSHKIEQKGNLQRHFLVHYASQFFNMHGNDRNPIIGGHVNEYFPEAFLVWGRTEFSETNRGRLINETVTYDKSPQLDVFDLPPDQAHVNLLEMNARTRKVMRDNDTWKARYEALEAEHAKLTRDYSRVEMELIESQCQHLVNIESQLNEH
;
A
#
# COMPACT_ATOMS: atom_id res chain seq x y z
N MET A 1 -24.19 -18.76 36.74
CA MET A 1 -24.96 -19.93 37.20
C MET A 1 -25.30 -20.72 35.95
N SER A 2 -24.94 -22.01 35.87
CA SER A 2 -25.23 -22.82 34.69
C SER A 2 -26.73 -23.08 34.57
N VAL A 3 -27.22 -23.23 33.33
CA VAL A 3 -28.64 -23.49 33.01
C VAL A 3 -29.14 -24.81 33.64
N LEU A 4 -28.23 -25.67 34.09
CA LEU A 4 -28.49 -27.01 34.63
C LEU A 4 -28.85 -27.07 36.12
N SER A 5 -28.85 -25.98 36.88
CA SER A 5 -29.06 -26.06 38.33
C SER A 5 -30.48 -26.45 38.79
N LEU A 6 -31.44 -26.68 37.87
CA LEU A 6 -32.84 -26.97 38.22
C LEU A 6 -33.32 -28.39 37.89
N PHE A 7 -32.68 -29.17 37.00
CA PHE A 7 -33.24 -30.47 36.57
C PHE A 7 -32.27 -31.65 36.37
N ALA A 8 -30.94 -31.48 36.50
CA ALA A 8 -29.98 -32.60 36.46
C ALA A 8 -28.70 -32.29 37.26
N PRO A 9 -28.53 -32.79 38.50
CA PRO A 9 -27.48 -32.32 39.41
C PRO A 9 -26.05 -32.86 39.13
N THR A 10 -25.83 -33.66 38.08
CA THR A 10 -24.57 -34.42 37.92
C THR A 10 -23.86 -34.28 36.58
N SER A 11 -24.41 -33.57 35.58
CA SER A 11 -23.74 -33.39 34.28
C SER A 11 -23.13 -32.01 34.16
N THR A 12 -21.83 -31.93 33.84
CA THR A 12 -21.17 -30.67 33.45
C THR A 12 -21.79 -30.12 32.15
N ASP A 13 -21.67 -28.81 31.89
CA ASP A 13 -22.15 -28.21 30.64
C ASP A 13 -21.55 -28.92 29.41
N LYS A 14 -20.31 -29.41 29.52
CA LYS A 14 -19.62 -30.22 28.49
C LYS A 14 -20.29 -31.56 28.21
N GLU A 15 -20.65 -32.30 29.27
CA GLU A 15 -21.32 -33.60 29.12
C GLU A 15 -22.71 -33.43 28.54
N TYR A 16 -23.42 -32.36 28.94
CA TYR A 16 -24.72 -32.03 28.38
C TYR A 16 -24.63 -31.65 26.90
N LEU A 17 -23.66 -30.81 26.51
CA LEU A 17 -23.38 -30.50 25.10
C LEU A 17 -23.10 -31.76 24.29
N THR A 18 -22.23 -32.63 24.80
CA THR A 18 -21.85 -33.88 24.13
C THR A 18 -23.07 -34.78 23.92
N LYS A 19 -23.95 -34.89 24.93
CA LYS A 19 -25.20 -35.63 24.81
C LYS A 19 -26.13 -35.02 23.76
N LEU A 20 -26.33 -33.70 23.78
CA LEU A 20 -27.17 -32.99 22.80
C LEU A 20 -26.68 -33.20 21.36
N ILE A 21 -25.37 -33.18 21.12
CA ILE A 21 -24.78 -33.42 19.80
C ILE A 21 -24.95 -34.89 19.38
N ASN A 22 -24.63 -35.83 20.26
CA ASN A 22 -24.69 -37.26 19.94
C ASN A 22 -26.13 -37.73 19.65
N ASP A 23 -27.08 -37.30 20.47
CA ASP A 23 -28.50 -37.63 20.36
C ASP A 23 -29.23 -36.82 19.28
N MET A 24 -28.52 -35.92 18.57
CA MET A 24 -29.10 -35.12 17.50
C MET A 24 -29.45 -35.99 16.29
N THR A 25 -30.72 -35.91 15.89
CA THR A 25 -31.36 -36.57 14.75
C THR A 25 -32.21 -35.53 13.98
N PRO A 26 -32.68 -35.84 12.77
CA PRO A 26 -33.52 -34.89 12.02
C PRO A 26 -34.82 -34.49 12.76
N ARG A 27 -35.32 -35.30 13.69
CA ARG A 27 -36.59 -35.04 14.41
C ARG A 27 -36.45 -34.10 15.62
N ASN A 28 -35.27 -34.05 16.24
CA ASN A 28 -35.03 -33.27 17.46
C ASN A 28 -33.95 -32.18 17.29
N ALA A 29 -33.46 -31.97 16.06
CA ALA A 29 -32.43 -30.96 15.77
C ALA A 29 -32.85 -29.55 16.18
N ASP A 30 -34.13 -29.17 16.03
CA ASP A 30 -34.65 -27.86 16.44
C ASP A 30 -34.45 -27.61 17.93
N THR A 31 -34.93 -28.54 18.76
CA THR A 31 -34.80 -28.46 20.22
C THR A 31 -33.35 -28.51 20.67
N ASN A 32 -32.55 -29.42 20.09
CA ASN A 32 -31.15 -29.56 20.49
C ASN A 32 -30.33 -28.32 20.10
N CYS A 33 -30.54 -27.74 18.92
CA CYS A 33 -29.82 -26.52 18.52
C CYS A 33 -30.20 -25.31 19.39
N HIS A 34 -31.47 -25.20 19.81
CA HIS A 34 -31.88 -24.17 20.76
C HIS A 34 -31.17 -24.32 22.11
N SER A 35 -31.15 -25.53 22.67
CA SER A 35 -30.43 -25.80 23.92
C SER A 35 -28.92 -25.57 23.80
N ILE A 36 -28.31 -25.91 22.65
CA ILE A 36 -26.89 -25.62 22.38
C ILE A 36 -26.66 -24.10 22.33
N GLN A 37 -27.54 -23.34 21.69
CA GLN A 37 -27.43 -21.88 21.62
C GLN A 37 -27.43 -21.25 23.02
N GLU A 38 -28.39 -21.62 23.88
CA GLU A 38 -28.47 -21.14 25.26
C GLU A 38 -27.23 -21.52 26.07
N LEU A 39 -26.74 -22.75 25.89
CA LEU A 39 -25.55 -23.23 26.57
C LEU A 39 -24.31 -22.42 26.19
N LEU A 40 -24.14 -22.12 24.90
CA LEU A 40 -22.98 -21.37 24.39
C LEU A 40 -22.99 -19.89 24.76
N LEU A 41 -24.16 -19.32 25.08
CA LEU A 41 -24.26 -17.94 25.58
C LEU A 41 -23.88 -17.84 27.07
N ASN A 42 -24.12 -18.90 27.83
CA ASN A 42 -24.05 -18.86 29.30
C ASN A 42 -22.84 -19.60 29.89
N SER A 43 -22.23 -20.52 29.15
CA SER A 43 -21.13 -21.36 29.64
C SER A 43 -19.77 -20.85 29.19
N LYS A 44 -18.84 -20.71 30.15
CA LYS A 44 -17.42 -20.44 29.88
C LYS A 44 -16.57 -21.71 29.79
N GLU A 45 -17.17 -22.87 30.06
CA GLU A 45 -16.43 -24.14 30.14
C GLU A 45 -16.23 -24.79 28.77
N ILE A 46 -17.09 -24.46 27.80
CA ILE A 46 -17.11 -25.08 26.48
C ILE A 46 -15.89 -24.63 25.67
N THR A 47 -15.14 -25.61 25.18
CA THR A 47 -13.98 -25.37 24.32
C THR A 47 -14.27 -25.82 22.88
N ARG A 48 -13.40 -25.42 21.96
CA ARG A 48 -13.45 -25.86 20.55
C ARG A 48 -13.61 -27.37 20.41
N LYS A 49 -12.84 -28.17 21.18
CA LYS A 49 -12.83 -29.63 21.08
C LYS A 49 -14.20 -30.25 21.36
N ASP A 50 -14.97 -29.65 22.26
CA ASP A 50 -16.29 -30.13 22.65
C ASP A 50 -17.33 -29.84 21.56
N LEU A 51 -17.10 -28.80 20.74
CA LEU A 51 -18.00 -28.36 19.68
C LEU A 51 -17.73 -28.99 18.31
N VAL A 52 -16.47 -29.31 17.98
CA VAL A 52 -16.11 -29.89 16.66
C VAL A 52 -17.05 -31.03 16.20
N PRO A 53 -17.51 -31.97 17.07
CA PRO A 53 -18.44 -33.02 16.66
C PRO A 53 -19.77 -32.54 16.06
N ILE A 54 -20.22 -31.31 16.37
CA ILE A 54 -21.43 -30.74 15.77
C ILE A 54 -21.28 -30.51 14.26
N LEU A 55 -20.07 -30.21 13.80
CA LEU A 55 -19.77 -30.01 12.37
C LEU A 55 -19.82 -31.34 11.62
N SER A 56 -19.42 -32.44 12.25
CA SER A 56 -19.60 -33.78 11.70
C SER A 56 -21.10 -34.10 11.55
N LYS A 57 -21.93 -33.77 12.55
CA LYS A 57 -23.40 -33.93 12.46
C LYS A 57 -24.02 -33.09 11.35
N MET A 58 -23.57 -31.84 11.19
CA MET A 58 -23.97 -30.98 10.08
C MET A 58 -23.66 -31.63 8.73
N THR A 59 -22.46 -32.19 8.57
CA THR A 59 -22.04 -32.91 7.36
C THR A 59 -22.89 -34.17 7.13
N THR A 60 -23.21 -34.94 8.17
CA THR A 60 -24.12 -36.09 8.08
C THR A 60 -25.52 -35.68 7.61
N PHE A 61 -26.08 -34.55 8.09
CA PHE A 61 -27.38 -34.07 7.62
C PHE A 61 -27.36 -33.62 6.17
N ILE A 62 -26.25 -33.03 5.71
CA ILE A 62 -26.03 -32.71 4.29
C ILE A 62 -26.05 -34.00 3.43
N GLU A 63 -25.36 -35.05 3.88
CA GLU A 63 -25.35 -36.36 3.19
C GLU A 63 -26.71 -37.04 3.17
N GLN A 64 -27.48 -36.90 4.25
CA GLN A 64 -28.85 -37.41 4.38
C GLN A 64 -29.91 -36.55 3.66
N LYS A 65 -29.50 -35.54 2.89
CA LYS A 65 -30.39 -34.56 2.22
C LYS A 65 -31.33 -33.80 3.17
N SER A 66 -31.01 -33.74 4.46
CA SER A 66 -31.77 -32.99 5.48
C SER A 66 -31.23 -31.57 5.60
N ILE A 67 -31.27 -30.82 4.50
CA ILE A 67 -30.58 -29.51 4.38
C ILE A 67 -31.07 -28.50 5.41
N GLU A 68 -32.37 -28.44 5.68
CA GLU A 68 -32.94 -27.55 6.70
C GLU A 68 -32.30 -27.75 8.08
N LYS A 69 -31.95 -28.99 8.44
CA LYS A 69 -31.35 -29.30 9.75
C LYS A 69 -29.87 -28.95 9.78
N ALA A 70 -29.17 -29.08 8.66
CA ALA A 70 -27.82 -28.54 8.51
C ALA A 70 -27.81 -27.00 8.59
N THR A 71 -28.79 -26.34 7.94
CA THR A 71 -28.97 -24.87 8.00
C THR A 71 -29.19 -24.39 9.42
N LEU A 72 -30.00 -25.12 10.19
CA LEU A 72 -30.24 -24.78 11.60
C LEU A 72 -28.95 -24.81 12.42
N ILE A 73 -28.15 -25.87 12.29
CA ILE A 73 -26.86 -25.96 12.97
C ILE A 73 -25.96 -24.79 12.58
N ALA A 74 -25.82 -24.51 11.28
CA ALA A 74 -24.99 -23.40 10.81
C ALA A 74 -25.47 -22.05 11.36
N THR A 75 -26.78 -21.83 11.38
CA THR A 75 -27.40 -20.59 11.90
C THR A 75 -27.17 -20.43 13.41
N THR A 76 -27.34 -21.50 14.18
CA THR A 76 -27.08 -21.50 15.62
C THR A 76 -25.62 -21.13 15.93
N LEU A 77 -24.67 -21.69 15.18
CA LEU A 77 -23.26 -21.44 15.40
C LEU A 77 -22.84 -20.04 14.92
N VAL A 78 -23.35 -19.56 13.78
CA VAL A 78 -22.97 -18.24 13.24
C VAL A 78 -23.54 -17.10 14.09
N ASN A 79 -24.67 -17.31 14.76
CA ASN A 79 -25.23 -16.31 15.66
C ASN A 79 -24.52 -16.24 17.01
N ASN A 80 -23.60 -17.16 17.30
CA ASN A 80 -22.81 -17.09 18.51
C ASN A 80 -21.70 -16.02 18.39
N PRO A 81 -21.51 -15.15 19.40
CA PRO A 81 -20.46 -14.12 19.35
C PRO A 81 -19.05 -14.68 19.49
N ASN A 82 -18.88 -15.87 20.08
CA ASN A 82 -17.57 -16.46 20.33
C ASN A 82 -17.07 -17.23 19.10
N ARG A 83 -15.79 -17.01 18.74
CA ARG A 83 -15.12 -17.75 17.66
C ARG A 83 -14.51 -19.04 18.20
N PHE A 84 -15.24 -20.14 18.06
CA PHE A 84 -14.77 -21.46 18.53
C PHE A 84 -13.93 -22.22 17.50
N PHE A 85 -14.26 -22.10 16.21
CA PHE A 85 -13.72 -22.96 15.16
C PHE A 85 -12.51 -22.36 14.45
N LYS A 86 -11.70 -23.23 13.84
CA LYS A 86 -10.64 -22.85 12.90
C LYS A 86 -11.00 -23.30 11.49
N ALA A 87 -10.40 -22.68 10.48
CA ALA A 87 -10.66 -22.97 9.07
C ALA A 87 -10.63 -24.47 8.72
N GLY A 88 -9.64 -25.21 9.24
CA GLY A 88 -9.52 -26.66 9.01
C GLY A 88 -10.67 -27.52 9.54
N ASP A 89 -11.47 -27.02 10.49
CA ASP A 89 -12.64 -27.76 11.00
C ASP A 89 -13.75 -27.87 9.95
N PHE A 90 -13.80 -26.94 9.00
CA PHE A 90 -14.85 -26.85 8.00
C PHE A 90 -14.52 -27.57 6.69
N LYS A 91 -13.30 -28.13 6.54
CA LYS A 91 -12.82 -28.70 5.27
C LYS A 91 -13.77 -29.71 4.63
N GLN A 92 -14.28 -30.66 5.43
CA GLN A 92 -15.21 -31.68 4.93
C GLN A 92 -16.53 -31.07 4.45
N ALA A 93 -17.11 -30.16 5.24
CA ALA A 93 -18.34 -29.48 4.89
C ALA A 93 -18.17 -28.57 3.65
N MET A 94 -17.02 -27.89 3.52
CA MET A 94 -16.68 -27.06 2.36
C MET A 94 -16.53 -27.91 1.09
N THR A 95 -15.85 -29.05 1.19
CA THR A 95 -15.72 -30.00 0.08
C THR A 95 -17.09 -30.52 -0.38
N ALA A 96 -17.98 -30.84 0.57
CA ALA A 96 -19.35 -31.25 0.26
C ALA A 96 -20.17 -30.10 -0.36
N PHE A 97 -19.99 -28.87 0.12
CA PHE A 97 -20.65 -27.67 -0.39
C PHE A 97 -20.27 -27.38 -1.85
N ILE A 98 -19.00 -27.50 -2.20
CA ILE A 98 -18.50 -27.22 -3.56
C ILE A 98 -18.90 -28.31 -4.54
N SER A 99 -18.85 -29.58 -4.12
CA SER A 99 -19.18 -30.71 -4.98
C SER A 99 -20.68 -30.89 -5.26
N LYS A 100 -21.57 -30.21 -4.52
CA LYS A 100 -23.03 -30.38 -4.62
C LYS A 100 -23.73 -29.06 -4.96
N PRO A 101 -24.10 -28.83 -6.24
CA PRO A 101 -24.81 -27.62 -6.67
C PRO A 101 -26.11 -27.35 -5.90
N GLU A 102 -26.83 -28.41 -5.49
CA GLU A 102 -28.06 -28.31 -4.70
C GLU A 102 -27.87 -27.55 -3.38
N LEU A 103 -26.69 -27.67 -2.75
CA LEU A 103 -26.37 -26.95 -1.52
C LEU A 103 -26.17 -25.46 -1.78
N GLN A 104 -25.49 -25.11 -2.88
CA GLN A 104 -25.13 -23.73 -3.22
C GLN A 104 -26.35 -22.82 -3.34
N SER A 105 -27.44 -23.32 -3.92
CA SER A 105 -28.71 -22.60 -4.05
C SER A 105 -29.61 -22.67 -2.80
N SER A 106 -29.19 -23.34 -1.73
CA SER A 106 -30.04 -23.58 -0.56
C SER A 106 -29.86 -22.55 0.54
N LEU A 107 -30.79 -22.53 1.50
CA LEU A 107 -30.71 -21.68 2.71
C LEU A 107 -29.51 -22.01 3.62
N PHE A 108 -28.84 -23.13 3.39
CA PHE A 108 -27.64 -23.52 4.12
C PHE A 108 -26.44 -22.60 3.80
N THR A 109 -26.35 -22.10 2.57
CA THR A 109 -25.16 -21.42 2.06
C THR A 109 -24.78 -20.18 2.88
N PRO A 110 -25.68 -19.21 3.12
CA PRO A 110 -25.28 -18.00 3.83
C PRO A 110 -24.71 -18.23 5.24
N PRO A 111 -25.39 -18.95 6.16
CA PRO A 111 -24.86 -19.15 7.51
C PRO A 111 -23.59 -20.00 7.52
N PHE A 112 -23.45 -20.97 6.60
CA PHE A 112 -22.25 -21.78 6.50
C PHE A 112 -21.03 -20.97 6.05
N LEU A 113 -21.16 -20.14 5.01
CA LEU A 113 -20.06 -19.29 4.54
C LEU A 113 -19.73 -18.19 5.56
N GLY A 114 -20.73 -17.67 6.29
CA GLY A 114 -20.51 -16.77 7.42
C GLY A 114 -19.69 -17.39 8.56
N LEU A 115 -19.86 -18.70 8.84
CA LEU A 115 -19.00 -19.42 9.78
C LEU A 115 -17.57 -19.55 9.29
N CYS A 116 -17.41 -19.88 8.01
CA CYS A 116 -16.11 -20.03 7.40
C CYS A 116 -15.34 -18.70 7.44
N GLU A 117 -15.99 -17.58 7.08
CA GLU A 117 -15.42 -16.23 7.13
C GLU A 117 -14.79 -15.91 8.49
N ARG A 118 -15.53 -16.14 9.58
CA ARG A 118 -15.08 -15.84 10.95
C ARG A 118 -13.84 -16.63 11.37
N SER A 119 -13.59 -17.77 10.72
CA SER A 119 -12.47 -18.65 11.00
C SER A 119 -11.21 -18.33 10.18
N LEU A 120 -11.31 -17.46 9.16
CA LEU A 120 -10.20 -17.07 8.29
C LEU A 120 -9.46 -15.85 8.85
N LEU A 121 -8.25 -16.04 9.34
CA LEU A 121 -7.42 -14.97 9.91
C LEU A 121 -6.25 -14.58 9.01
N SER A 122 -5.71 -15.55 8.27
CA SER A 122 -4.48 -15.44 7.48
C SER A 122 -4.60 -16.22 6.17
N GLU A 123 -3.71 -15.94 5.21
CA GLU A 123 -3.64 -16.65 3.94
C GLU A 123 -3.46 -18.17 4.12
N SER A 124 -2.67 -18.59 5.12
CA SER A 124 -2.44 -20.01 5.43
C SER A 124 -3.67 -20.77 5.91
N ASP A 125 -4.76 -20.08 6.26
CA ASP A 125 -6.02 -20.72 6.65
C ASP A 125 -6.82 -21.22 5.44
N ILE A 126 -6.60 -20.66 4.24
CA ILE A 126 -7.35 -21.03 3.04
C ILE A 126 -7.05 -22.47 2.59
N PRO A 127 -5.77 -22.91 2.50
CA PRO A 127 -5.45 -24.30 2.19
C PRO A 127 -5.95 -25.31 3.24
N LEU A 128 -6.23 -24.85 4.47
CA LEU A 128 -6.84 -25.69 5.51
C LEU A 128 -8.34 -25.86 5.29
N LEU A 129 -9.00 -24.84 4.76
CA LEU A 129 -10.43 -24.85 4.44
C LEU A 129 -10.72 -25.63 3.15
N ILE A 130 -9.86 -25.52 2.15
CA ILE A 130 -10.04 -26.10 0.82
C ILE A 130 -8.70 -26.44 0.17
N ASP A 131 -8.65 -27.53 -0.60
CA ASP A 131 -7.42 -27.97 -1.25
C ASP A 131 -6.97 -27.03 -2.39
N ASP A 132 -7.91 -26.63 -3.27
CA ASP A 132 -7.67 -25.65 -4.34
C ASP A 132 -8.49 -24.38 -4.09
N PRO A 133 -7.88 -23.21 -3.84
CA PRO A 133 -8.60 -21.94 -3.70
C PRO A 133 -9.46 -21.56 -4.93
N MET A 134 -9.13 -22.05 -6.13
CA MET A 134 -9.88 -21.76 -7.36
C MET A 134 -11.30 -22.33 -7.34
N ASP A 135 -11.53 -23.38 -6.56
CA ASP A 135 -12.86 -23.98 -6.37
C ASP A 135 -13.84 -23.05 -5.63
N LEU A 136 -13.35 -21.95 -5.04
CA LEU A 136 -14.18 -20.92 -4.43
C LEU A 136 -14.74 -19.92 -5.46
N VAL A 137 -14.18 -19.85 -6.67
CA VAL A 137 -14.59 -18.88 -7.70
C VAL A 137 -16.08 -18.98 -8.08
N PRO A 138 -16.67 -20.18 -8.25
CA PRO A 138 -18.10 -20.31 -8.57
C PRO A 138 -19.06 -19.69 -7.53
N ILE A 139 -18.61 -19.50 -6.28
CA ILE A 139 -19.39 -18.88 -5.20
C ILE A 139 -19.70 -17.40 -5.52
N ALA A 140 -18.94 -16.77 -6.43
CA ALA A 140 -19.21 -15.42 -6.91
C ALA A 140 -20.67 -15.22 -7.36
N SER A 141 -21.26 -16.23 -8.02
CA SER A 141 -22.65 -16.20 -8.49
C SER A 141 -23.71 -16.07 -7.37
N LEU A 142 -23.29 -16.25 -6.12
CA LEU A 142 -24.14 -16.25 -4.92
C LEU A 142 -24.01 -14.93 -4.11
N SER A 143 -23.31 -13.92 -4.62
CA SER A 143 -22.96 -12.67 -3.92
C SER A 143 -24.13 -11.69 -3.68
N LYS A 144 -25.37 -12.20 -3.62
CA LYS A 144 -26.55 -11.40 -3.25
C LYS A 144 -26.75 -11.33 -1.75
N ASP A 145 -26.26 -12.33 -1.01
CA ASP A 145 -26.40 -12.41 0.44
C ASP A 145 -25.18 -11.77 1.16
N PRO A 146 -25.37 -10.91 2.17
CA PRO A 146 -24.28 -10.23 2.87
C PRO A 146 -23.26 -11.15 3.55
N MET A 147 -23.65 -12.34 4.04
CA MET A 147 -22.72 -13.30 4.65
C MET A 147 -21.84 -13.94 3.57
N VAL A 148 -22.43 -14.29 2.43
CA VAL A 148 -21.69 -14.81 1.28
C VAL A 148 -20.72 -13.77 0.76
N THR A 149 -21.16 -12.52 0.60
CA THR A 149 -20.28 -11.44 0.15
C THR A 149 -19.15 -11.18 1.15
N SER A 150 -19.43 -11.17 2.45
CA SER A 150 -18.39 -11.01 3.48
C SER A 150 -17.34 -12.12 3.42
N PHE A 151 -17.77 -13.37 3.18
CA PHE A 151 -16.84 -14.48 2.95
C PHE A 151 -15.97 -14.26 1.71
N ILE A 152 -16.57 -13.89 0.56
CA ILE A 152 -15.82 -13.62 -0.68
C ILE A 152 -14.83 -12.46 -0.48
N VAL A 153 -15.23 -11.37 0.19
CA VAL A 153 -14.34 -10.25 0.55
C VAL A 153 -13.13 -10.77 1.31
N ARG A 154 -13.36 -11.59 2.34
CA ARG A 154 -12.30 -12.11 3.19
C ARG A 154 -11.34 -12.98 2.41
N VAL A 155 -11.85 -13.87 1.55
CA VAL A 155 -11.05 -14.72 0.67
C VAL A 155 -10.23 -13.88 -0.32
N ALA A 156 -10.83 -12.89 -0.98
CA ALA A 156 -10.13 -12.03 -1.94
C ALA A 156 -9.07 -11.12 -1.29
N GLN A 157 -9.25 -10.76 -0.01
CA GLN A 157 -8.24 -10.05 0.78
C GLN A 157 -7.06 -10.96 1.12
N LEU A 158 -7.33 -12.20 1.51
CA LEU A 158 -6.30 -13.17 1.94
C LEU A 158 -5.55 -13.79 0.77
N VAL A 159 -6.20 -14.00 -0.37
CA VAL A 159 -5.61 -14.63 -1.56
C VAL A 159 -5.79 -13.70 -2.77
N PRO A 160 -4.85 -12.76 -3.01
CA PRO A 160 -4.95 -11.80 -4.12
C PRO A 160 -5.10 -12.46 -5.50
N ALA A 161 -4.54 -13.66 -5.70
CA ALA A 161 -4.63 -14.41 -6.95
C ALA A 161 -6.07 -14.75 -7.38
N LEU A 162 -7.04 -14.76 -6.45
CA LEU A 162 -8.44 -15.03 -6.75
C LEU A 162 -9.23 -13.81 -7.24
N ARG A 163 -8.69 -12.59 -7.11
CA ARG A 163 -9.39 -11.35 -7.48
C ARG A 163 -9.76 -11.32 -8.96
N VAL A 164 -8.80 -11.65 -9.82
CA VAL A 164 -8.98 -11.70 -11.28
C VAL A 164 -9.99 -12.79 -11.69
N PRO A 165 -9.87 -14.05 -11.23
CA PRO A 165 -10.90 -15.06 -11.44
C PRO A 165 -12.30 -14.64 -11.01
N PHE A 166 -12.43 -14.00 -9.83
CA PHE A 166 -13.71 -13.47 -9.37
C PHE A 166 -14.26 -12.38 -10.30
N THR A 167 -13.41 -11.45 -10.75
CA THR A 167 -13.79 -10.43 -11.73
C THR A 167 -14.31 -11.06 -13.03
N PHE A 168 -13.59 -12.03 -13.60
CA PHE A 168 -14.01 -12.69 -14.84
C PHE A 168 -15.24 -13.59 -14.69
N ASN A 169 -15.63 -13.96 -13.46
CA ASN A 169 -16.92 -14.60 -13.18
C ASN A 169 -18.10 -13.59 -13.10
N GLY A 170 -17.87 -12.32 -13.46
CA GLY A 170 -18.89 -11.29 -13.47
C GLY A 170 -19.28 -10.78 -12.08
N LEU A 171 -18.42 -10.96 -11.07
CA LEU A 171 -18.72 -10.54 -9.70
C LEU A 171 -18.90 -9.02 -9.60
N ILE A 172 -18.15 -8.25 -10.39
CA ILE A 172 -18.24 -6.78 -10.41
C ILE A 172 -19.65 -6.35 -10.82
N GLU A 173 -20.16 -6.88 -11.92
CA GLU A 173 -21.49 -6.57 -12.47
C GLU A 173 -22.61 -6.98 -11.51
N GLN A 174 -22.40 -8.04 -10.74
CA GLN A 174 -23.37 -8.50 -9.74
C GLN A 174 -23.48 -7.54 -8.54
N ILE A 175 -22.35 -6.98 -8.08
CA ILE A 175 -22.32 -6.12 -6.89
C ILE A 175 -22.56 -4.65 -7.21
N LEU A 176 -22.16 -4.19 -8.40
CA LEU A 176 -22.23 -2.78 -8.85
C LEU A 176 -23.58 -2.10 -8.57
N PRO A 177 -24.76 -2.72 -8.81
CA PRO A 177 -26.05 -2.06 -8.59
C PRO A 177 -26.37 -1.71 -7.13
N THR A 178 -25.58 -2.21 -6.18
CA THR A 178 -25.88 -2.14 -4.73
C THR A 178 -24.73 -1.55 -3.92
N ILE A 179 -23.66 -1.06 -4.55
CA ILE A 179 -22.50 -0.51 -3.84
C ILE A 179 -22.83 0.74 -3.01
N SER A 180 -23.85 1.51 -3.41
CA SER A 180 -24.34 2.67 -2.64
C SER A 180 -25.19 2.31 -1.43
N SER A 181 -25.64 1.06 -1.30
CA SER A 181 -26.52 0.62 -0.20
C SER A 181 -25.98 -0.56 0.61
N ASN A 182 -24.89 -1.19 0.17
CA ASN A 182 -24.29 -2.35 0.81
C ASN A 182 -22.78 -2.17 1.03
N GLN A 183 -22.39 -1.97 2.29
CA GLN A 183 -20.99 -1.75 2.69
C GLN A 183 -20.06 -2.93 2.38
N SER A 184 -20.56 -4.16 2.44
CA SER A 184 -19.78 -5.35 2.09
C SER A 184 -19.46 -5.39 0.59
N HIS A 185 -20.40 -4.93 -0.25
CA HIS A 185 -20.19 -4.86 -1.70
C HIS A 185 -19.19 -3.76 -2.06
N LEU A 186 -19.24 -2.63 -1.38
CA LEU A 186 -18.27 -1.56 -1.52
C LEU A 186 -16.87 -2.04 -1.11
N SER A 187 -16.76 -2.75 0.02
CA SER A 187 -15.50 -3.34 0.49
C SER A 187 -14.94 -4.40 -0.47
N LEU A 188 -15.83 -5.23 -1.03
CA LEU A 188 -15.47 -6.21 -2.06
C LEU A 188 -14.90 -5.52 -3.30
N LEU A 189 -15.58 -4.48 -3.78
CA LEU A 189 -15.13 -3.73 -4.95
C LEU A 189 -13.75 -3.11 -4.72
N ALA A 190 -13.49 -2.53 -3.55
CA ALA A 190 -12.14 -2.03 -3.20
C ALA A 190 -11.08 -3.14 -3.28
N SER A 191 -11.39 -4.34 -2.77
CA SER A 191 -10.48 -5.49 -2.82
C SER A 191 -10.20 -5.93 -4.26
N LEU A 192 -11.24 -6.04 -5.10
CA LEU A 192 -11.09 -6.41 -6.51
C LEU A 192 -10.28 -5.35 -7.29
N LEU A 193 -10.60 -4.07 -7.12
CA LEU A 193 -9.88 -2.96 -7.77
C LEU A 193 -8.47 -2.72 -7.22
N SER A 194 -8.03 -3.42 -6.18
CA SER A 194 -6.61 -3.37 -5.79
C SER A 194 -5.72 -4.19 -6.72
N ASP A 195 -6.30 -5.08 -7.54
CA ASP A 195 -5.58 -5.80 -8.59
C ASP A 195 -5.55 -5.01 -9.92
N PRO A 196 -4.38 -4.85 -10.57
CA PRO A 196 -4.27 -4.12 -11.83
C PRO A 196 -5.14 -4.66 -12.97
N GLN A 197 -5.23 -5.98 -13.14
CA GLN A 197 -6.02 -6.58 -14.23
C GLN A 197 -7.52 -6.41 -14.00
N SER A 198 -7.97 -6.60 -12.74
CA SER A 198 -9.36 -6.31 -12.37
C SER A 198 -9.74 -4.84 -12.57
N ARG A 199 -8.82 -3.90 -12.30
CA ARG A 199 -9.03 -2.48 -12.61
C ARG A 199 -9.12 -2.21 -14.09
N GLN A 200 -8.22 -2.79 -14.88
CA GLN A 200 -8.23 -2.62 -16.33
C GLN A 200 -9.60 -3.06 -16.89
N TYR A 201 -10.05 -4.27 -16.54
CA TYR A 201 -11.36 -4.77 -16.90
C TYR A 201 -12.49 -3.79 -16.49
N PHE A 202 -12.46 -3.29 -15.26
CA PHE A 202 -13.44 -2.34 -14.75
C PHE A 202 -13.50 -1.04 -15.57
N CYS A 203 -12.35 -0.56 -16.01
CA CYS A 203 -12.23 0.64 -16.84
C CYS A 203 -12.75 0.40 -18.26
N ASP A 204 -12.35 -0.72 -18.87
CA ASP A 204 -12.73 -1.12 -20.22
C ASP A 204 -14.24 -1.35 -20.35
N MET A 205 -14.88 -1.90 -19.32
CA MET A 205 -16.34 -2.05 -19.24
C MET A 205 -17.09 -0.75 -18.91
N GLY A 206 -16.36 0.35 -18.73
CA GLY A 206 -16.95 1.68 -18.56
C GLY A 206 -17.60 1.92 -17.20
N HIS A 207 -17.22 1.18 -16.15
CA HIS A 207 -17.88 1.23 -14.84
C HIS A 207 -17.45 2.38 -13.92
N ILE A 208 -16.46 3.18 -14.31
CA ILE A 208 -15.97 4.35 -13.55
C ILE A 208 -17.10 5.25 -13.01
N PRO A 209 -18.15 5.61 -13.80
CA PRO A 209 -19.23 6.45 -13.30
C PRO A 209 -19.98 5.87 -12.09
N ASN A 210 -20.05 4.54 -11.95
CA ASN A 210 -20.74 3.91 -10.83
C ASN A 210 -20.03 4.20 -9.50
N VAL A 211 -18.67 4.17 -9.50
CA VAL A 211 -17.86 4.52 -8.32
C VAL A 211 -17.98 6.00 -8.00
N VAL A 212 -18.01 6.86 -9.03
CA VAL A 212 -18.19 8.31 -8.84
C VAL A 212 -19.56 8.62 -8.23
N THR A 213 -20.63 8.02 -8.74
CA THR A 213 -21.98 8.16 -8.18
C THR A 213 -22.02 7.69 -6.73
N ALA A 214 -21.51 6.49 -6.45
CA ALA A 214 -21.47 5.95 -5.10
C ALA A 214 -20.66 6.81 -4.13
N LEU A 215 -19.55 7.40 -4.59
CA LEU A 215 -18.71 8.30 -3.79
C LEU A 215 -19.52 9.50 -3.27
N PHE A 216 -20.28 10.16 -4.14
CA PHE A 216 -21.05 11.35 -3.77
C PHE A 216 -22.36 11.00 -3.05
N GLU A 217 -23.07 9.93 -3.43
CA GLU A 217 -24.27 9.47 -2.72
C GLU A 217 -23.98 9.07 -1.28
N LEU A 218 -22.79 8.52 -1.02
CA LEU A 218 -22.34 8.12 0.31
C LEU A 218 -21.59 9.25 1.05
N ASN A 219 -21.78 10.51 0.66
CA ASN A 219 -21.15 11.69 1.26
C ASN A 219 -19.63 11.55 1.46
N ILE A 220 -18.95 10.88 0.51
CA ILE A 220 -17.50 10.67 0.52
C ILE A 220 -17.04 9.98 1.81
N SER A 221 -17.80 8.98 2.26
CA SER A 221 -17.44 8.14 3.41
C SER A 221 -16.07 7.45 3.22
N THR A 222 -15.46 7.05 4.32
CA THR A 222 -14.15 6.35 4.31
C THR A 222 -14.15 5.10 3.41
N LEU A 223 -15.23 4.31 3.42
CA LEU A 223 -15.33 3.12 2.57
C LEU A 223 -15.45 3.47 1.08
N ALA A 224 -16.26 4.47 0.73
CA ALA A 224 -16.39 4.91 -0.67
C ALA A 224 -15.07 5.50 -1.18
N THR A 225 -14.39 6.24 -0.32
CA THR A 225 -13.04 6.76 -0.56
C THR A 225 -12.06 5.62 -0.80
N SER A 226 -12.10 4.54 -0.02
CA SER A 226 -11.21 3.38 -0.24
C SER A 226 -11.39 2.76 -1.64
N VAL A 227 -12.62 2.64 -2.14
CA VAL A 227 -12.88 2.15 -3.51
C VAL A 227 -12.32 3.12 -4.55
N PHE A 228 -12.60 4.42 -4.37
CA PHE A 228 -12.14 5.46 -5.29
C PHE A 228 -10.60 5.52 -5.36
N ARG A 229 -9.93 5.36 -4.23
CA ARG A 229 -8.47 5.30 -4.16
C ARG A 229 -7.90 4.02 -4.76
N ALA A 230 -8.56 2.88 -4.56
CA ALA A 230 -8.16 1.62 -5.19
C ALA A 230 -8.17 1.74 -6.72
N LEU A 231 -9.17 2.42 -7.28
CA LEU A 231 -9.26 2.73 -8.71
C LEU A 231 -8.06 3.58 -9.22
N LEU A 232 -7.49 4.44 -8.38
CA LEU A 232 -6.41 5.38 -8.72
C LEU A 232 -5.02 4.94 -8.22
N ASP A 233 -4.86 3.66 -7.92
CA ASP A 233 -3.59 3.12 -7.41
C ASP A 233 -2.44 3.27 -8.43
N PRO A 234 -1.28 3.84 -8.02
CA PRO A 234 -0.12 4.06 -8.89
C PRO A 234 0.58 2.80 -9.39
N ASN A 235 0.23 1.60 -8.90
CA ASN A 235 0.81 0.34 -9.38
C ASN A 235 0.50 0.06 -10.87
N ASP A 236 -0.47 0.77 -11.46
CA ASP A 236 -0.81 0.69 -12.88
C ASP A 236 -0.83 2.07 -13.54
N LEU A 237 0.36 2.59 -13.85
CA LEU A 237 0.52 3.94 -14.41
C LEU A 237 -0.12 4.11 -15.80
N LEU A 238 -0.25 3.02 -16.58
CA LEU A 238 -0.81 3.08 -17.93
C LEU A 238 -2.29 3.46 -17.88
N HIS A 239 -3.09 2.72 -17.12
CA HIS A 239 -4.53 2.98 -17.00
C HIS A 239 -4.84 4.17 -16.10
N LEU A 240 -3.97 4.48 -15.13
CA LEU A 240 -4.17 5.61 -14.22
C LEU A 240 -4.36 6.94 -14.97
N SER A 241 -3.54 7.20 -16.00
CA SER A 241 -3.68 8.41 -16.81
C SER A 241 -5.03 8.52 -17.52
N LEU A 242 -5.56 7.40 -18.02
CA LEU A 242 -6.86 7.32 -18.69
C LEU A 242 -8.01 7.54 -17.70
N ILE A 243 -7.92 6.91 -16.53
CA ILE A 243 -8.91 7.07 -15.46
C ILE A 243 -8.96 8.52 -15.00
N GLN A 244 -7.80 9.12 -14.68
CA GLN A 244 -7.72 10.51 -14.26
C GLN A 244 -8.31 11.44 -15.32
N LYS A 245 -7.95 11.28 -16.59
CA LYS A 245 -8.56 12.05 -17.69
C LYS A 245 -10.09 11.97 -17.69
N LYS A 246 -10.64 10.75 -17.56
CA LYS A 246 -12.09 10.56 -17.52
C LYS A 246 -12.74 11.24 -16.30
N LEU A 247 -12.10 11.22 -15.14
CA LEU A 247 -12.57 11.91 -13.95
C LEU A 247 -12.57 13.44 -14.13
N ILE A 248 -11.55 13.98 -14.80
CA ILE A 248 -11.49 15.41 -15.18
C ILE A 248 -12.63 15.76 -16.13
N ASP A 249 -12.86 14.96 -17.17
CA ASP A 249 -13.93 15.16 -18.15
C ASP A 249 -15.33 15.11 -17.49
N MET A 250 -15.49 14.27 -16.46
CA MET A 250 -16.69 14.19 -15.61
C MET A 250 -16.80 15.31 -14.57
N SER A 251 -15.85 16.25 -14.54
CA SER A 251 -15.78 17.35 -13.57
C SER A 251 -15.75 16.89 -12.10
N VAL A 252 -15.26 15.68 -11.82
CA VAL A 252 -15.14 15.14 -10.44
C VAL A 252 -14.33 16.06 -9.53
N PRO A 253 -13.18 16.64 -9.94
CA PRO A 253 -12.44 17.57 -9.09
C PRO A 253 -13.26 18.76 -8.61
N LYS A 254 -14.10 19.34 -9.48
CA LYS A 254 -14.97 20.47 -9.11
C LYS A 254 -16.04 20.03 -8.11
N GLN A 255 -16.61 18.84 -8.28
CA GLN A 255 -17.59 18.28 -7.35
C GLN A 255 -16.98 18.02 -5.97
N LEU A 256 -15.74 17.49 -5.91
CA LEU A 256 -15.00 17.31 -4.65
C LEU A 256 -14.74 18.64 -3.94
N VAL A 257 -14.39 19.70 -4.69
CA VAL A 257 -14.27 21.06 -4.14
C VAL A 257 -15.58 21.54 -3.53
N VAL A 258 -16.70 21.36 -4.24
CA VAL A 258 -18.02 21.72 -3.71
C VAL A 258 -18.29 20.99 -2.40
N SER A 259 -18.03 19.68 -2.34
CA SER A 259 -18.20 18.89 -1.10
C SER A 259 -17.33 19.38 0.07
N MET A 260 -16.16 19.98 -0.18
CA MET A 260 -15.36 20.61 0.89
C MET A 260 -15.93 21.95 1.38
N THR A 261 -16.68 22.66 0.53
CA THR A 261 -17.22 24.01 0.81
C THR A 261 -18.63 24.02 1.40
N MET A 262 -19.36 22.90 1.32
CA MET A 262 -20.75 22.83 1.78
C MET A 262 -20.82 22.99 3.32
N PRO A 263 -21.72 23.83 3.85
CA PRO A 263 -21.82 24.10 5.30
C PRO A 263 -22.10 22.84 6.13
N ASP A 264 -22.84 21.89 5.58
CA ASP A 264 -23.28 20.67 6.26
C ASP A 264 -22.25 19.52 6.14
N SER A 265 -21.12 19.75 5.47
CA SER A 265 -20.09 18.72 5.29
C SER A 265 -19.37 18.41 6.60
N THR A 266 -19.30 17.12 6.94
CA THR A 266 -18.56 16.64 8.10
C THR A 266 -17.05 16.75 7.87
N ASP A 267 -16.27 16.74 8.96
CA ASP A 267 -14.80 16.71 8.87
C ASP A 267 -14.30 15.48 8.08
N GLU A 268 -14.97 14.33 8.23
CA GLU A 268 -14.67 13.13 7.44
C GLU A 268 -14.83 13.39 5.94
N THR A 269 -15.99 13.95 5.54
CA THR A 269 -16.28 14.28 4.13
C THR A 269 -15.25 15.26 3.57
N ILE A 270 -14.92 16.32 4.30
CA ILE A 270 -13.95 17.34 3.87
C ILE A 270 -12.56 16.73 3.71
N GLN A 271 -12.10 15.95 4.71
CA GLN A 271 -10.81 15.29 4.68
C GLN A 271 -10.71 14.31 3.49
N ASN A 272 -11.72 13.45 3.32
CA ASN A 272 -11.74 12.46 2.25
C ASN A 272 -11.85 13.13 0.86
N ALA A 273 -12.62 14.22 0.74
CA ALA A 273 -12.72 14.96 -0.51
C ALA A 273 -11.38 15.55 -0.93
N ALA A 274 -10.61 16.10 0.01
CA ALA A 274 -9.25 16.60 -0.26
C ALA A 274 -8.30 15.50 -0.72
N VAL A 275 -8.36 14.31 -0.09
CA VAL A 275 -7.56 13.14 -0.48
C VAL A 275 -7.95 12.63 -1.87
N CYS A 276 -9.25 12.46 -2.15
CA CYS A 276 -9.74 12.06 -3.46
C CYS A 276 -9.34 13.07 -4.55
N LEU A 277 -9.37 14.36 -4.23
CA LEU A 277 -8.99 15.42 -5.16
C LEU A 277 -7.51 15.35 -5.49
N ALA A 278 -6.66 15.10 -4.50
CA ALA A 278 -5.24 14.87 -4.70
C ALA A 278 -5.02 13.65 -5.61
N ASP A 279 -5.66 12.52 -5.32
CA ASP A 279 -5.52 11.30 -6.12
C ASP A 279 -6.03 11.47 -7.57
N CYS A 280 -7.03 12.33 -7.81
CA CYS A 280 -7.48 12.69 -9.17
C CYS A 280 -6.40 13.39 -10.00
N ILE A 281 -5.54 14.19 -9.37
CA ILE A 281 -4.64 15.12 -10.07
C ILE A 281 -3.17 14.71 -9.99
N LYS A 282 -2.84 13.66 -9.22
CA LYS A 282 -1.47 13.23 -8.90
C LYS A 282 -0.56 12.95 -10.10
N TYR A 283 -1.13 12.59 -11.24
CA TYR A 283 -0.38 12.39 -12.48
C TYR A 283 -1.03 13.09 -13.66
N TYR A 284 -1.96 14.02 -13.38
CA TYR A 284 -2.70 14.75 -14.38
C TYR A 284 -2.34 16.23 -14.36
N LYS A 285 -1.89 16.72 -15.50
CA LYS A 285 -1.54 18.13 -15.67
C LYS A 285 -2.81 18.96 -15.88
N LEU A 286 -3.01 19.94 -15.01
CA LEU A 286 -4.10 20.89 -15.04
C LEU A 286 -3.65 22.20 -15.67
N ASP A 287 -4.56 22.84 -16.41
CA ASP A 287 -4.36 24.21 -16.88
C ASP A 287 -4.63 25.23 -15.76
N GLN A 288 -5.56 24.91 -14.84
CA GLN A 288 -5.92 25.72 -13.68
C GLN A 288 -6.44 24.84 -12.55
N LEU A 289 -6.32 25.31 -11.31
CA LEU A 289 -6.88 24.62 -10.16
C LEU A 289 -8.43 24.73 -10.18
N PRO A 290 -9.15 23.69 -9.70
CA PRO A 290 -10.61 23.72 -9.62
C PRO A 290 -11.14 24.58 -8.46
N PHE A 291 -10.26 25.27 -7.73
CA PHE A 291 -10.55 26.11 -6.57
C PHE A 291 -9.53 27.26 -6.44
N GLN A 292 -9.83 28.24 -5.60
CA GLN A 292 -8.89 29.30 -5.23
C GLN A 292 -7.96 28.83 -4.11
N THR A 293 -6.65 29.04 -4.23
CA THR A 293 -5.64 28.58 -3.25
C THR A 293 -5.92 29.02 -1.82
N ASN A 294 -6.42 30.25 -1.64
CA ASN A 294 -6.81 30.81 -0.34
C ASN A 294 -7.79 29.93 0.44
N PHE A 295 -8.70 29.24 -0.26
CA PHE A 295 -9.66 28.34 0.37
C PHE A 295 -8.98 27.22 1.18
N LEU A 296 -7.90 26.62 0.65
CA LEU A 296 -7.19 25.58 1.38
C LEU A 296 -6.41 26.13 2.57
N PHE A 297 -5.88 27.36 2.47
CA PHE A 297 -5.24 28.02 3.62
C PHE A 297 -6.25 28.30 4.73
N ASP A 298 -7.45 28.76 4.38
CA ASP A 298 -8.53 28.98 5.34
C ASP A 298 -8.95 27.67 6.04
N LEU A 299 -9.00 26.55 5.29
CA LEU A 299 -9.26 25.24 5.87
C LEU A 299 -8.15 24.74 6.79
N ILE A 300 -6.88 24.92 6.43
CA ILE A 300 -5.74 24.57 7.30
C ILE A 300 -5.79 25.37 8.61
N ASN A 301 -6.11 26.66 8.53
CA ASN A 301 -6.19 27.54 9.70
C ASN A 301 -7.40 27.24 10.59
N SER A 302 -8.56 26.93 9.99
CA SER A 302 -9.80 26.68 10.73
C SER A 302 -9.95 25.23 11.22
N LYS A 303 -9.31 24.25 10.56
CA LYS A 303 -9.44 22.81 10.86
C LYS A 303 -8.07 22.11 10.98
N PRO A 304 -7.25 22.46 11.99
CA PRO A 304 -5.89 21.95 12.14
C PRO A 304 -5.82 20.43 12.39
N HIS A 305 -6.87 19.80 12.95
CA HIS A 305 -6.91 18.36 13.23
C HIS A 305 -6.99 17.48 11.98
N ILE A 306 -7.46 18.01 10.85
CA ILE A 306 -7.53 17.30 9.55
C ILE A 306 -6.57 17.88 8.50
N GLN A 307 -5.67 18.79 8.90
CA GLN A 307 -4.79 19.54 8.00
C GLN A 307 -3.94 18.66 7.06
N ASN A 308 -3.60 17.43 7.49
CA ASN A 308 -2.75 16.52 6.74
C ASN A 308 -3.34 16.18 5.37
N ALA A 309 -4.67 16.14 5.24
CA ALA A 309 -5.31 15.92 3.94
C ALA A 309 -5.11 17.10 2.97
N PHE A 310 -5.13 18.34 3.48
CA PHE A 310 -4.88 19.53 2.67
C PHE A 310 -3.40 19.66 2.32
N LEU A 311 -2.50 19.30 3.25
CA LEU A 311 -1.06 19.26 2.99
C LEU A 311 -0.72 18.21 1.92
N TYR A 312 -1.36 17.04 1.95
CA TYR A 312 -1.24 16.02 0.89
C TYR A 312 -1.71 16.56 -0.47
N LEU A 313 -2.82 17.30 -0.50
CA LEU A 313 -3.30 17.94 -1.72
C LEU A 313 -2.30 18.98 -2.24
N PHE A 314 -1.75 19.82 -1.37
CA PHE A 314 -0.71 20.78 -1.75
C PHE A 314 0.57 20.11 -2.26
N GLU A 315 1.06 19.08 -1.58
CA GLU A 315 2.21 18.30 -2.05
C GLU A 315 1.95 17.72 -3.44
N THR A 316 0.75 17.18 -3.65
CA THR A 316 0.34 16.64 -4.95
C THR A 316 0.31 17.71 -6.03
N ILE A 317 -0.18 18.92 -5.73
CA ILE A 317 -0.14 20.07 -6.65
C ILE A 317 1.31 20.47 -6.95
N SER A 318 2.18 20.52 -5.95
CA SER A 318 3.58 20.92 -6.13
C SER A 318 4.35 20.00 -7.08
N ILE A 319 4.04 18.71 -7.05
CA ILE A 319 4.68 17.68 -7.88
C ILE A 319 4.07 17.67 -9.29
N SER A 320 2.75 17.59 -9.37
CA SER A 320 2.03 17.33 -10.63
C SER A 320 1.81 18.62 -11.44
N ASN A 321 1.65 19.74 -10.74
CA ASN A 321 1.22 21.03 -11.27
C ASN A 321 2.01 22.20 -10.65
N PRO A 322 3.36 22.19 -10.70
CA PRO A 322 4.20 23.14 -9.97
C PRO A 322 3.93 24.61 -10.34
N SER A 323 3.53 24.88 -11.59
CA SER A 323 3.20 26.24 -12.06
C SER A 323 1.93 26.81 -11.45
N LEU A 324 1.08 25.96 -10.84
CA LEU A 324 -0.17 26.35 -10.19
C LEU A 324 -0.03 26.42 -8.66
N PHE A 325 1.14 26.11 -8.11
CA PHE A 325 1.38 26.12 -6.67
C PHE A 325 1.52 27.56 -6.14
N PRO A 326 0.99 27.92 -4.95
CA PRO A 326 1.16 29.25 -4.36
C PRO A 326 2.64 29.67 -4.23
N LYS A 327 2.92 30.98 -4.32
CA LYS A 327 4.27 31.50 -4.06
C LYS A 327 4.57 31.58 -2.56
N ASP A 328 5.85 31.63 -2.18
CA ASP A 328 6.28 31.64 -0.78
C ASP A 328 5.70 32.86 -0.05
N GLU A 329 5.61 34.02 -0.72
CA GLU A 329 5.00 35.23 -0.15
C GLU A 329 3.53 35.02 0.22
N GLU A 330 2.79 34.30 -0.63
CA GLU A 330 1.37 33.99 -0.42
C GLU A 330 1.22 33.05 0.78
N VAL A 331 2.01 31.96 0.82
CA VAL A 331 2.02 31.00 1.95
C VAL A 331 2.31 31.70 3.27
N VAL A 332 3.38 32.52 3.32
CA VAL A 332 3.79 33.24 4.54
C VAL A 332 2.75 34.27 4.98
N SER A 333 2.05 34.90 4.03
CA SER A 333 0.99 35.87 4.36
C SER A 333 -0.29 35.23 4.94
N HIS A 334 -0.55 33.96 4.63
CA HIS A 334 -1.79 33.27 5.01
C HIS A 334 -1.63 32.33 6.20
N ILE A 335 -0.42 31.83 6.51
CA ILE A 335 -0.18 30.93 7.65
C ILE A 335 0.79 31.59 8.62
N LEU A 336 0.27 32.00 9.78
CA LEU A 336 1.10 32.61 10.81
C LEU A 336 1.99 31.54 11.51
N PRO A 337 3.30 31.80 11.67
CA PRO A 337 4.23 30.86 12.31
C PRO A 337 3.84 30.46 13.73
N GLN A 338 3.14 31.35 14.43
CA GLN A 338 2.70 31.18 15.82
C GLN A 338 1.50 30.23 15.95
N ASN A 339 0.67 30.14 14.90
CA ASN A 339 -0.56 29.35 14.90
C ASN A 339 -0.30 27.93 14.40
N ASN A 340 0.49 27.80 13.34
CA ASN A 340 0.75 26.51 12.71
C ASN A 340 2.13 26.46 12.04
N PRO A 341 3.21 26.35 12.84
CA PRO A 341 4.58 26.36 12.32
C PRO A 341 4.84 25.18 11.38
N PHE A 342 4.23 24.02 11.63
CA PHE A 342 4.37 22.83 10.79
C PHE A 342 3.86 23.08 9.36
N ALA A 343 2.60 23.51 9.21
CA ALA A 343 2.01 23.75 7.90
C ALA A 343 2.74 24.86 7.15
N LEU A 344 3.13 25.94 7.83
CA LEU A 344 3.93 27.02 7.24
C LEU A 344 5.23 26.48 6.65
N LEU A 345 6.01 25.75 7.44
CA LEU A 345 7.31 25.22 7.02
C LEU A 345 7.15 24.22 5.87
N PHE A 346 6.19 23.31 5.96
CA PHE A 346 5.92 22.32 4.92
C PHE A 346 5.52 22.97 3.59
N LEU A 347 4.60 23.94 3.62
CA LEU A 347 4.15 24.62 2.40
C LEU A 347 5.19 25.57 1.83
N SER A 348 5.96 26.23 2.69
CA SER A 348 7.09 27.06 2.28
C SER A 348 8.17 26.20 1.60
N TYR A 349 8.43 25.00 2.12
CA TYR A 349 9.32 24.04 1.47
C TYR A 349 8.87 23.71 0.04
N LEU A 350 7.59 23.31 -0.11
CA LEU A 350 7.02 22.96 -1.41
C LEU A 350 7.06 24.15 -2.38
N SER A 351 6.70 25.34 -1.89
CA SER A 351 6.78 26.59 -2.67
C SER A 351 8.18 26.84 -3.21
N TYR A 352 9.19 26.72 -2.36
CA TYR A 352 10.58 26.91 -2.78
C TYR A 352 11.00 25.87 -3.84
N SER A 353 10.54 24.62 -3.71
CA SER A 353 10.82 23.58 -4.70
C SER A 353 10.27 23.92 -6.10
N CYS A 354 9.08 24.55 -6.16
CA CYS A 354 8.43 24.96 -7.42
C CYS A 354 9.02 26.26 -7.99
N TRP A 355 9.26 27.27 -7.15
CA TRP A 355 9.54 28.64 -7.61
C TRP A 355 10.99 29.09 -7.43
N ARG A 356 11.76 28.40 -6.60
CA ARG A 356 13.15 28.76 -6.22
C ARG A 356 13.26 30.18 -5.64
N LYS A 357 12.21 30.65 -4.98
CA LYS A 357 12.13 31.95 -4.29
C LYS A 357 11.64 31.74 -2.87
N SER A 358 12.15 32.57 -1.96
CA SER A 358 11.93 32.46 -0.53
C SER A 358 11.71 33.83 0.07
N SER A 359 10.61 34.00 0.80
CA SER A 359 10.30 35.15 1.64
C SER A 359 10.31 34.81 3.13
N LEU A 360 10.47 33.53 3.50
CA LEU A 360 10.54 33.08 4.89
C LEU A 360 11.80 33.61 5.61
N ASP A 361 11.60 34.19 6.80
CA ASP A 361 12.65 34.63 7.70
C ASP A 361 12.94 33.58 8.78
N PHE A 362 14.07 32.88 8.67
CA PHE A 362 14.47 31.83 9.61
C PHE A 362 14.85 32.35 11.01
N THR A 363 15.14 33.65 11.15
CA THR A 363 15.52 34.22 12.47
C THR A 363 14.34 34.21 13.44
N GLN A 364 13.11 34.33 12.93
CA GLN A 364 11.88 34.28 13.72
C GLN A 364 11.48 32.86 14.11
N ILE A 365 12.17 31.85 13.57
CA ILE A 365 11.82 30.43 13.66
C ILE A 365 12.93 29.64 14.39
N SER A 366 13.97 30.31 14.88
CA SER A 366 15.12 29.68 15.54
C SER A 366 14.82 29.10 16.92
N SER A 367 13.66 29.41 17.51
CA SER A 367 13.23 28.92 18.82
C SER A 367 12.42 27.62 18.77
N LEU A 368 12.13 27.10 17.57
CA LEU A 368 11.40 25.84 17.41
C LEU A 368 12.18 24.65 17.98
N THR A 369 11.45 23.61 18.37
CA THR A 369 12.00 22.36 18.90
C THR A 369 11.39 21.15 18.20
N GLY A 370 12.02 19.98 18.37
CA GLY A 370 11.55 18.71 17.82
C GLY A 370 11.37 18.74 16.30
N HIS A 371 10.25 18.21 15.81
CA HIS A 371 10.00 18.04 14.39
C HIS A 371 9.94 19.38 13.61
N ASN A 372 9.37 20.43 14.20
CA ASN A 372 9.28 21.72 13.52
C ASN A 372 10.67 22.36 13.32
N LEU A 373 11.62 22.11 14.24
CA LEU A 373 13.01 22.50 14.06
C LEU A 373 13.66 21.72 12.91
N SER A 374 13.43 20.41 12.82
CA SER A 374 13.94 19.57 11.72
C SER A 374 13.44 20.06 10.36
N LEU A 375 12.15 20.44 10.25
CA LEU A 375 11.60 21.02 9.03
C LEU A 375 12.16 22.41 8.72
N ALA A 376 12.35 23.26 9.73
CA ALA A 376 12.97 24.58 9.53
C ALA A 376 14.41 24.45 9.01
N LEU A 377 15.18 23.51 9.56
CA LEU A 377 16.51 23.14 9.06
C LEU A 377 16.45 22.59 7.64
N ALA A 378 15.48 21.73 7.32
CA ALA A 378 15.31 21.18 5.97
C ALA A 378 15.02 22.30 4.95
N CYS A 379 14.11 23.22 5.28
CA CYS A 379 13.81 24.40 4.48
C CYS A 379 15.05 25.27 4.26
N ALA A 380 15.79 25.58 5.32
CA ALA A 380 17.01 26.37 5.21
C ALA A 380 18.08 25.67 4.36
N THR A 381 18.22 24.35 4.52
CA THR A 381 19.18 23.53 3.77
C THR A 381 18.88 23.53 2.28
N GLN A 382 17.63 23.26 1.89
CA GLN A 382 17.22 23.27 0.49
C GLN A 382 17.38 24.66 -0.14
N ARG A 383 17.20 25.73 0.67
CA ARG A 383 17.39 27.13 0.26
C ARG A 383 18.84 27.58 0.24
N HIS A 384 19.79 26.72 0.61
CA HIS A 384 21.20 27.04 0.81
C HIS A 384 21.43 28.20 1.79
N TYR A 385 20.52 28.37 2.75
CA TYR A 385 20.63 29.35 3.82
C TYR A 385 21.18 28.70 5.09
N SER A 386 22.06 29.42 5.76
CA SER A 386 22.58 28.96 7.04
C SER A 386 21.51 29.14 8.11
N PHE A 387 21.09 28.03 8.71
CA PHE A 387 20.19 28.08 9.84
C PHE A 387 20.95 28.51 11.12
N PRO A 388 20.34 29.35 11.99
CA PRO A 388 20.95 29.74 13.26
C PRO A 388 21.31 28.51 14.11
N ASN A 389 22.52 28.49 14.69
CA ASN A 389 23.03 27.41 15.55
C ASN A 389 23.14 26.01 14.90
N ALA A 390 23.08 25.89 13.57
CA ALA A 390 23.22 24.60 12.88
C ALA A 390 24.48 23.82 13.29
N GLU A 391 25.60 24.48 13.55
CA GLU A 391 26.85 23.85 14.02
C GLU A 391 26.73 23.20 15.40
N ILE A 392 25.96 23.80 16.30
CA ILE A 392 25.69 23.27 17.64
C ILE A 392 24.74 22.07 17.52
N LEU A 393 23.69 22.21 16.69
CA LEU A 393 22.70 21.15 16.45
C LEU A 393 23.31 19.93 15.75
N ALA A 394 24.28 20.12 14.84
CA ALA A 394 25.03 19.06 14.20
C ALA A 394 25.91 18.24 15.17
N GLN A 395 26.18 18.78 16.36
CA GLN A 395 26.91 18.09 17.44
C GLN A 395 25.98 17.50 18.51
N SER A 396 24.68 17.84 18.49
CA SER A 396 23.75 17.37 19.51
C SER A 396 23.29 15.94 19.23
N PRO A 397 23.48 15.00 20.16
CA PRO A 397 22.97 13.63 20.03
C PRO A 397 21.48 13.49 20.37
N GLU A 398 20.81 14.57 20.80
CA GLU A 398 19.44 14.51 21.36
C GLU A 398 18.37 14.16 20.31
N ASN A 399 18.59 14.52 19.05
CA ASN A 399 17.66 14.23 17.96
C ASN A 399 18.44 13.93 16.68
N GLU A 400 18.42 12.65 16.25
CA GLU A 400 19.22 12.16 15.14
C GLU A 400 18.85 12.78 13.79
N SER A 401 17.55 12.92 13.50
CA SER A 401 17.05 13.57 12.28
C SER A 401 17.44 15.05 12.23
N THR A 402 17.32 15.76 13.34
CA THR A 402 17.72 17.17 13.47
C THR A 402 19.23 17.32 13.30
N ARG A 403 20.02 16.44 13.93
CA ARG A 403 21.48 16.40 13.79
C ARG A 403 21.88 16.18 12.32
N ALA A 404 21.28 15.19 11.66
CA ALA A 404 21.61 14.84 10.29
C ALA A 404 21.26 15.95 9.30
N ILE A 405 20.09 16.59 9.45
CA ILE A 405 19.69 17.72 8.59
C ILE A 405 20.52 18.97 8.91
N ALA A 406 20.90 19.20 10.17
CA ALA A 406 21.84 20.28 10.52
C ALA A 406 23.22 20.04 9.91
N CYS A 407 23.71 18.79 9.89
CA CYS A 407 24.93 18.44 9.16
C CYS A 407 24.82 18.76 7.67
N ALA A 408 23.70 18.42 7.04
CA ALA A 408 23.43 18.80 5.65
C ALA A 408 23.40 20.33 5.47
N ASN A 409 22.75 21.08 6.37
CA ASN A 409 22.72 22.54 6.35
C ASN A 409 24.12 23.15 6.39
N CYS A 410 24.99 22.66 7.29
CA CYS A 410 26.38 23.10 7.41
C CYS A 410 27.18 22.83 6.12
N LEU A 411 26.93 21.70 5.45
CA LEU A 411 27.60 21.36 4.18
C LEU A 411 27.18 22.30 3.04
N PHE A 412 25.89 22.61 2.93
CA PHE A 412 25.33 23.39 1.80
C PHE A 412 25.34 24.91 1.98
N SER A 413 25.44 25.41 3.21
CA SER A 413 25.51 26.85 3.49
C SER A 413 26.95 27.40 3.53
N HIS A 414 27.95 26.59 3.17
CA HIS A 414 29.38 26.93 3.09
C HIS A 414 30.00 27.54 4.37
N LYS A 415 29.39 27.36 5.54
CA LYS A 415 29.97 27.81 6.82
C LYS A 415 31.16 26.98 7.33
N ILE A 416 31.54 25.91 6.62
CA ILE A 416 32.69 25.07 6.96
C ILE A 416 33.98 25.90 7.10
N GLU A 417 34.13 26.95 6.30
CA GLU A 417 35.42 27.65 6.16
C GLU A 417 35.71 28.70 7.23
N GLN A 418 34.73 29.12 8.04
CA GLN A 418 34.89 30.37 8.78
C GLN A 418 35.11 30.26 10.30
N LYS A 419 34.89 29.12 10.99
CA LYS A 419 35.14 29.07 12.45
C LYS A 419 35.10 27.73 13.25
N GLY A 420 34.93 26.53 12.66
CA GLY A 420 34.48 25.36 13.47
C GLY A 420 35.32 24.08 13.45
N ASN A 421 35.47 23.45 14.63
CA ASN A 421 36.13 22.16 14.94
C ASN A 421 35.50 20.89 14.30
N LEU A 422 34.41 21.00 13.54
CA LEU A 422 33.66 19.86 13.01
C LEU A 422 34.28 19.35 11.70
N GLN A 423 34.82 18.13 11.72
CA GLN A 423 35.42 17.54 10.52
C GLN A 423 34.34 17.16 9.49
N ARG A 424 34.53 17.58 8.24
CA ARG A 424 33.60 17.38 7.11
C ARG A 424 33.07 15.96 6.96
N HIS A 425 33.90 14.95 7.21
CA HIS A 425 33.49 13.55 7.05
C HIS A 425 32.41 13.13 8.06
N PHE A 426 32.38 13.70 9.27
CA PHE A 426 31.29 13.49 10.21
C PHE A 426 29.98 14.07 9.67
N LEU A 427 30.02 15.29 9.13
CA LEU A 427 28.84 15.93 8.55
C LEU A 427 28.26 15.11 7.39
N VAL A 428 29.12 14.63 6.48
CA VAL A 428 28.73 13.79 5.35
C VAL A 428 28.18 12.45 5.82
N HIS A 429 28.81 11.83 6.82
CA HIS A 429 28.39 10.54 7.36
C HIS A 429 26.95 10.59 7.89
N TYR A 430 26.67 11.50 8.83
CA TYR A 430 25.34 11.60 9.45
C TYR A 430 24.25 12.00 8.46
N ALA A 431 24.52 12.96 7.57
CA ALA A 431 23.57 13.33 6.53
C ALA A 431 23.27 12.15 5.58
N SER A 432 24.30 11.42 5.15
CA SER A 432 24.13 10.27 4.24
C SER A 432 23.36 9.13 4.88
N GLN A 433 23.60 8.83 6.16
CA GLN A 433 22.86 7.78 6.88
C GLN A 433 21.36 8.08 6.92
N PHE A 434 21.00 9.31 7.29
CA PHE A 434 19.61 9.74 7.35
C PHE A 434 18.89 9.57 6.00
N PHE A 435 19.42 10.13 4.91
CA PHE A 435 18.74 10.05 3.61
C PHE A 435 18.70 8.63 3.03
N ASN A 436 19.66 7.77 3.38
CA ASN A 436 19.65 6.36 2.98
C ASN A 436 18.61 5.52 3.74
N MET A 437 18.30 5.85 4.99
CA MET A 437 17.36 5.07 5.82
C MET A 437 15.90 5.26 5.43
N HIS A 438 15.50 6.42 4.90
CA HIS A 438 14.10 6.73 4.57
C HIS A 438 13.57 6.07 3.28
N GLY A 439 14.27 5.07 2.72
CA GLY A 439 14.01 4.44 1.43
C GLY A 439 12.68 3.68 1.28
N ASN A 440 11.96 3.39 2.37
CA ASN A 440 10.87 2.41 2.39
C ASN A 440 9.47 2.95 2.75
N ASP A 441 9.29 4.26 2.91
CA ASP A 441 8.03 4.79 3.44
C ASP A 441 6.94 4.88 2.37
N ARG A 442 6.21 3.77 2.19
CA ARG A 442 4.93 3.71 1.48
C ARG A 442 3.92 4.59 2.21
N ASN A 443 3.54 5.69 1.54
CA ASN A 443 2.30 6.47 1.69
C ASN A 443 1.75 6.61 3.14
N PRO A 444 1.95 7.74 3.82
CA PRO A 444 1.76 7.81 5.27
C PRO A 444 0.31 7.83 5.80
N ILE A 445 -0.70 7.98 4.95
CA ILE A 445 -2.05 8.40 5.38
C ILE A 445 -2.88 7.26 6.01
N ILE A 446 -2.42 6.00 5.98
CA ILE A 446 -3.22 4.84 6.46
C ILE A 446 -2.48 3.96 7.50
N GLY A 447 -1.25 4.30 7.90
CA GLY A 447 -0.48 3.52 8.89
C GLY A 447 -0.21 4.33 10.14
N GLY A 448 -0.73 3.89 11.29
CA GLY A 448 -0.63 4.55 12.60
C GLY A 448 0.77 4.67 13.23
N HIS A 449 1.79 5.01 12.45
CA HIS A 449 3.06 5.52 12.95
C HIS A 449 3.18 7.00 12.55
N VAL A 450 2.78 7.86 13.47
CA VAL A 450 3.21 9.26 13.48
C VAL A 450 4.74 9.27 13.61
N ASN A 451 5.42 10.22 12.96
CA ASN A 451 6.87 10.51 12.96
C ASN A 451 7.60 9.83 11.78
N GLU A 452 7.98 10.46 10.65
CA GLU A 452 8.45 11.83 10.41
C GLU A 452 8.13 12.22 8.94
N TYR A 453 7.19 13.14 8.71
CA TYR A 453 6.78 13.54 7.35
C TYR A 453 7.72 14.62 6.80
N PHE A 454 8.85 14.20 6.24
CA PHE A 454 9.56 15.09 5.32
C PHE A 454 8.86 15.09 3.97
N PRO A 455 8.70 16.24 3.30
CA PRO A 455 8.18 16.30 1.93
C PRO A 455 8.92 15.31 1.02
N GLU A 456 8.22 14.57 0.16
CA GLU A 456 8.81 13.51 -0.68
C GLU A 456 9.96 14.07 -1.53
N ALA A 457 9.78 15.27 -2.08
CA ALA A 457 10.79 15.97 -2.85
C ALA A 457 12.08 16.25 -2.06
N PHE A 458 12.02 16.43 -0.73
CA PHE A 458 13.21 16.60 0.13
C PHE A 458 14.00 15.32 0.27
N LEU A 459 13.30 14.22 0.54
CA LEU A 459 13.92 12.91 0.70
C LEU A 459 14.57 12.48 -0.64
N VAL A 460 13.89 12.68 -1.76
CA VAL A 460 14.42 12.40 -3.10
C VAL A 460 15.63 13.27 -3.42
N TRP A 461 15.56 14.58 -3.15
CA TRP A 461 16.69 15.49 -3.33
C TRP A 461 17.89 15.05 -2.48
N GLY A 462 17.70 14.84 -1.18
CA GLY A 462 18.77 14.43 -0.27
C GLY A 462 19.40 13.09 -0.64
N ARG A 463 18.60 12.10 -1.06
CA ARG A 463 19.15 10.83 -1.60
C ARG A 463 20.00 11.03 -2.84
N THR A 464 19.57 11.91 -3.74
CA THR A 464 20.32 12.20 -4.97
C THR A 464 21.66 12.85 -4.63
N GLU A 465 21.65 13.85 -3.75
CA GLU A 465 22.86 14.57 -3.32
C GLU A 465 23.81 13.67 -2.51
N PHE A 466 23.29 12.91 -1.54
CA PHE A 466 24.11 12.10 -0.62
C PHE A 466 24.28 10.63 -1.03
N SER A 467 23.90 10.28 -2.27
CA SER A 467 24.08 8.94 -2.84
C SER A 467 25.54 8.47 -2.78
N GLU A 468 25.80 7.16 -2.80
CA GLU A 468 27.16 6.62 -2.77
C GLU A 468 28.07 7.22 -3.86
N THR A 469 27.50 7.46 -5.05
CA THR A 469 28.19 8.05 -6.20
C THR A 469 28.51 9.53 -6.01
N ASN A 470 27.57 10.33 -5.48
CA ASN A 470 27.79 11.76 -5.27
C ASN A 470 28.50 12.08 -3.95
N ARG A 471 28.51 11.15 -2.97
CA ARG A 471 29.23 11.31 -1.71
C ARG A 471 30.72 11.57 -1.93
N GLY A 472 31.35 10.82 -2.84
CA GLY A 472 32.76 11.01 -3.19
C GLY A 472 33.02 12.36 -3.87
N ARG A 473 32.10 12.78 -4.75
CA ARG A 473 32.15 14.08 -5.44
C ARG A 473 32.01 15.25 -4.45
N LEU A 474 31.04 15.19 -3.55
CA LEU A 474 30.81 16.18 -2.49
C LEU A 474 31.95 16.25 -1.49
N ILE A 475 32.71 15.18 -1.29
CA ILE A 475 33.96 15.22 -0.51
C ILE A 475 35.06 15.92 -1.33
N ASN A 476 35.16 15.66 -2.64
CA ASN A 476 36.25 16.15 -3.48
C ASN A 476 36.09 17.61 -3.98
N GLU A 477 34.89 18.08 -4.32
CA GLU A 477 34.64 19.43 -4.89
C GLU A 477 34.91 20.59 -3.92
N THR A 478 35.16 20.26 -2.67
CA THR A 478 35.08 21.16 -1.52
C THR A 478 36.15 20.86 -0.47
N VAL A 479 36.97 19.84 -0.73
CA VAL A 479 38.35 19.81 -0.28
C VAL A 479 39.11 20.66 -1.30
N THR A 480 39.12 21.98 -1.10
CA THR A 480 40.19 22.80 -1.66
C THR A 480 41.48 22.20 -1.13
N TYR A 481 42.31 21.66 -2.01
CA TYR A 481 43.66 21.20 -1.65
C TYR A 481 44.46 22.42 -1.21
N ASP A 482 44.35 22.79 0.05
CA ASP A 482 45.30 23.68 0.69
C ASP A 482 46.62 22.90 0.80
N LYS A 483 47.46 23.08 -0.23
CA LYS A 483 48.85 22.65 -0.19
C LYS A 483 49.58 23.56 0.80
N SER A 484 49.55 23.22 2.08
CA SER A 484 50.49 23.74 3.06
C SER A 484 50.81 22.69 4.14
N PRO A 485 52.02 22.75 4.73
CA PRO A 485 52.87 21.58 4.93
C PRO A 485 52.44 20.74 6.13
N GLN A 486 52.69 19.43 6.01
CA GLN A 486 52.54 18.46 7.08
C GLN A 486 53.26 18.94 8.34
N LEU A 487 52.48 19.23 9.38
CA LEU A 487 52.95 19.22 10.76
C LEU A 487 52.57 17.87 11.36
N ASP A 488 53.58 17.07 11.65
CA ASP A 488 53.49 15.84 12.42
C ASP A 488 52.86 16.14 13.79
N VAL A 489 51.64 15.62 14.01
CA VAL A 489 51.01 15.59 15.33
C VAL A 489 50.36 14.21 15.53
N PHE A 490 51.19 13.33 16.11
CA PHE A 490 50.89 12.25 17.07
C PHE A 490 49.83 11.17 16.75
N ASP A 491 50.35 9.96 16.54
CA ASP A 491 49.91 8.66 17.10
C ASP A 491 48.56 8.63 17.84
N LEU A 492 47.48 8.39 17.09
CA LEU A 492 46.35 7.61 17.57
C LEU A 492 46.13 6.47 16.55
N PRO A 493 45.96 5.21 17.00
CA PRO A 493 45.69 4.12 16.08
C PRO A 493 44.35 4.40 15.38
N PRO A 494 44.23 4.14 14.06
CA PRO A 494 43.00 4.40 13.33
C PRO A 494 41.85 3.60 13.94
N ASP A 495 40.76 4.31 14.26
CA ASP A 495 39.54 3.72 14.80
C ASP A 495 39.05 2.60 13.86
N GLN A 496 38.53 1.50 14.43
CA GLN A 496 38.17 0.28 13.70
C GLN A 496 37.20 0.58 12.53
N ALA A 497 36.40 1.65 12.66
CA ALA A 497 35.53 2.15 11.60
C ALA A 497 36.27 2.71 10.37
N HIS A 498 37.44 3.34 10.55
CA HIS A 498 38.27 3.84 9.45
C HIS A 498 39.00 2.70 8.73
N VAL A 499 39.47 1.68 9.47
CA VAL A 499 40.02 0.44 8.90
C VAL A 499 38.93 -0.31 8.13
N ASN A 500 37.72 -0.43 8.68
CA ASN A 500 36.58 -1.03 8.00
C ASN A 500 36.17 -0.25 6.75
N LEU A 501 36.23 1.09 6.75
CA LEU A 501 35.96 1.92 5.58
C LEU A 501 37.03 1.79 4.49
N LEU A 502 38.31 1.65 4.88
CA LEU A 502 39.41 1.40 3.95
C LEU A 502 39.30 -0.01 3.35
N GLU A 503 38.97 -1.03 4.15
CA GLU A 503 38.67 -2.37 3.65
C GLU A 503 37.43 -2.40 2.76
N MET A 504 36.38 -1.67 3.12
CA MET A 504 35.15 -1.62 2.33
C MET A 504 35.40 -0.90 1.01
N ASN A 505 36.15 0.21 1.00
CA ASN A 505 36.59 0.87 -0.23
C ASN A 505 37.50 -0.03 -1.09
N ALA A 506 38.38 -0.83 -0.48
CA ALA A 506 39.18 -1.80 -1.20
C ALA A 506 38.32 -2.92 -1.82
N ARG A 507 37.30 -3.39 -1.10
CA ARG A 507 36.30 -4.36 -1.60
C ARG A 507 35.45 -3.77 -2.72
N THR A 508 34.97 -2.52 -2.58
CA THR A 508 34.20 -1.83 -3.62
C THR A 508 35.04 -1.61 -4.87
N ARG A 509 36.30 -1.17 -4.74
CA ARG A 509 37.22 -1.05 -5.89
C ARG A 509 37.56 -2.39 -6.55
N LYS A 510 37.51 -3.49 -5.80
CA LYS A 510 37.65 -4.84 -6.34
C LYS A 510 36.39 -5.25 -7.10
N VAL A 511 35.21 -5.04 -6.53
CA VAL A 511 33.92 -5.31 -7.19
C VAL A 511 33.74 -4.48 -8.47
N MET A 512 34.16 -3.22 -8.48
CA MET A 512 34.13 -2.39 -9.70
C MET A 512 35.06 -2.95 -10.78
N ARG A 513 36.29 -3.35 -10.43
CA ARG A 513 37.21 -4.02 -11.37
C ARG A 513 36.67 -5.36 -11.87
N ASP A 514 36.06 -6.15 -10.98
CA ASP A 514 35.44 -7.42 -11.36
C ASP A 514 34.24 -7.16 -12.30
N ASN A 515 33.43 -6.14 -12.06
CA ASN A 515 32.30 -5.75 -12.91
C ASN A 515 32.77 -5.26 -14.29
N ASP A 516 33.83 -4.45 -14.37
CA ASP A 516 34.43 -4.05 -15.64
C ASP A 516 34.96 -5.27 -16.42
N THR A 517 35.50 -6.26 -15.70
CA THR A 517 35.93 -7.54 -16.29
C THR A 517 34.74 -8.37 -16.79
N TRP A 518 33.62 -8.36 -16.06
CA TRP A 518 32.37 -9.01 -16.47
C TRP A 518 31.73 -8.34 -17.69
N LYS A 519 31.74 -7.01 -17.75
CA LYS A 519 31.27 -6.25 -18.92
C LYS A 519 32.11 -6.56 -20.16
N ALA A 520 33.44 -6.54 -20.04
CA ALA A 520 34.32 -6.90 -21.15
C ALA A 520 34.11 -8.36 -21.63
N ARG A 521 33.83 -9.30 -20.70
CA ARG A 521 33.47 -10.68 -21.06
C ARG A 521 32.09 -10.78 -21.72
N TYR A 522 31.12 -10.00 -21.25
CA TYR A 522 29.78 -9.95 -21.83
C TYR A 522 29.83 -9.39 -23.26
N GLU A 523 30.54 -8.28 -23.48
CA GLU A 523 30.74 -7.69 -24.80
C GLU A 523 31.47 -8.67 -25.75
N ALA A 524 32.45 -9.43 -25.26
CA ALA A 524 33.11 -10.48 -26.03
C ALA A 524 32.15 -11.62 -26.41
N LEU A 525 31.30 -12.06 -25.47
CA LEU A 525 30.27 -13.08 -25.71
C LEU A 525 29.19 -12.59 -26.68
N GLU A 526 28.79 -11.33 -26.59
CA GLU A 526 27.82 -10.71 -27.50
C GLU A 526 28.39 -10.60 -28.92
N ALA A 527 29.68 -10.23 -29.05
CA ALA A 527 30.39 -10.24 -30.33
C ALA A 527 30.54 -11.66 -30.90
N GLU A 528 30.80 -12.66 -30.06
CA GLU A 528 30.88 -14.06 -30.46
C GLU A 528 29.51 -14.61 -30.89
N HIS A 529 28.45 -14.28 -30.16
CA HIS A 529 27.07 -14.62 -30.53
C HIS A 529 26.68 -13.98 -31.87
N ALA A 530 26.99 -12.69 -32.07
CA ALA A 530 26.74 -12.00 -33.33
C ALA A 530 27.56 -12.56 -34.52
N LYS A 531 28.71 -13.19 -34.25
CA LYS A 531 29.49 -13.91 -35.24
C LYS A 531 28.87 -15.27 -35.55
N LEU A 532 28.50 -16.04 -34.52
CA LEU A 532 27.82 -17.33 -34.65
C LEU A 532 26.49 -17.21 -35.42
N THR A 533 25.67 -16.20 -35.12
CA THR A 533 24.42 -15.96 -35.86
C THR A 533 24.67 -15.66 -37.34
N ARG A 534 25.74 -14.91 -37.66
CA ARG A 534 26.16 -14.65 -39.05
C ARG A 534 26.64 -15.91 -39.75
N ASP A 535 27.47 -16.71 -39.08
CA ASP A 535 27.99 -17.96 -39.62
C ASP A 535 26.85 -18.98 -39.83
N TYR A 536 25.89 -19.07 -38.90
CA TYR A 536 24.72 -19.94 -39.02
C TYR A 536 23.81 -19.53 -40.19
N SER A 537 23.55 -18.23 -40.34
CA SER A 537 22.77 -17.70 -41.48
C SER A 537 23.46 -17.99 -42.82
N ARG A 538 24.81 -17.99 -42.85
CA ARG A 538 25.58 -18.34 -44.04
C ARG A 538 25.44 -19.82 -44.38
N VAL A 539 25.56 -20.70 -43.39
CA VAL A 539 25.41 -22.15 -43.57
C VAL A 539 23.97 -22.50 -44.00
N GLU A 540 22.96 -21.82 -43.45
CA GLU A 540 21.57 -22.02 -43.85
C GLU A 540 21.34 -21.63 -45.32
N MET A 541 21.90 -20.51 -45.77
CA MET A 541 21.87 -20.11 -47.18
C MET A 541 22.61 -21.11 -48.09
N GLU A 542 23.80 -21.57 -47.69
CA GLU A 542 24.56 -22.60 -48.43
C GLU A 542 23.76 -23.93 -48.51
N LEU A 543 23.01 -24.29 -47.47
CA LEU A 543 22.17 -25.49 -47.45
C LEU A 543 20.96 -25.36 -48.37
N ILE A 544 20.31 -24.18 -48.38
CA ILE A 544 19.21 -23.86 -49.29
C ILE A 544 19.69 -23.90 -50.74
N GLU A 545 20.83 -23.28 -51.04
CA GLU A 545 21.43 -23.33 -52.39
C GLU A 545 21.75 -24.76 -52.82
N SER A 546 22.33 -25.58 -51.92
CA SER A 546 22.60 -26.99 -52.21
C SER A 546 21.31 -27.79 -52.46
N GLN A 547 20.23 -27.53 -51.72
CA GLN A 547 18.94 -28.21 -51.92
C GLN A 547 18.28 -27.78 -53.24
N CYS A 548 18.32 -26.49 -53.57
CA CYS A 548 17.86 -25.99 -54.86
C CYS A 548 18.66 -26.60 -56.02
N GLN A 549 20.00 -26.68 -55.90
CA GLN A 549 20.84 -27.31 -56.92
C GLN A 549 20.55 -28.81 -57.07
N HIS A 550 20.29 -29.50 -55.97
CA HIS A 550 19.90 -30.92 -56.00
C HIS A 550 18.54 -31.13 -56.68
N LEU A 551 17.57 -30.25 -56.43
CA LEU A 551 16.26 -30.29 -57.09
C LEU A 551 16.36 -30.01 -58.60
N VAL A 552 17.18 -29.03 -58.99
CA VAL A 552 17.48 -28.74 -60.41
C VAL A 552 18.17 -29.93 -61.08
N ASN A 553 19.10 -30.59 -60.39
CA ASN A 553 19.76 -31.78 -60.92
C ASN A 553 18.77 -32.96 -61.08
N ILE A 554 17.83 -33.16 -60.14
CA ILE A 554 16.77 -34.17 -60.29
C ILE A 554 15.86 -33.86 -61.48
N GLU A 555 15.45 -32.60 -61.67
CA GLU A 555 14.65 -32.19 -62.83
C GLU A 555 15.41 -32.40 -64.14
N SER A 556 16.71 -32.13 -64.17
CA SER A 556 17.52 -32.38 -65.36
C SER A 556 17.65 -33.88 -65.69
N GLN A 557 17.77 -34.75 -64.67
CA GLN A 557 17.81 -36.21 -64.87
C GLN A 557 16.46 -36.81 -65.27
N LEU A 558 15.35 -36.21 -64.83
CA LEU A 558 14.00 -36.61 -65.26
C LEU A 558 13.67 -36.17 -66.69
N ASN A 559 14.35 -35.16 -67.23
CA ASN A 559 14.18 -34.68 -68.60
C ASN A 559 15.11 -35.38 -69.63
N GLU A 560 16.02 -36.26 -69.17
CA GLU A 560 16.93 -37.05 -70.03
C GLU A 560 16.51 -38.53 -70.19
N HIS A 561 15.33 -38.91 -69.69
CA HIS A 561 14.66 -40.20 -69.94
C HIS A 561 13.33 -39.99 -70.66
#